data_AF-A0A3R7BR35-F1
#
_entry.id   AF-A0A3R7BR35-F1
#
_cell.length_a   1.000
_cell.length_b   1.000
_cell.length_c   1.000
_cell.angle_alpha   90.00
_cell.angle_beta   90.00
_cell.angle_gamma   90.00
#
_symmetry.space_group_name_H-M   'P 1'
#
loop_
_entity.id
_entity.type
_entity.pdbx_description
1 polymer ?
#
loop_
_entity_poly.entity_id
_entity_poly.type
_entity_poly.pdbx_seq_one_letter_code
_entity_poly.pdbx_strand_id
1 'polypeptide(L)'
;MLIMLAITSVLVGVSGWIGTYVEEPARYALYCTTALVAVVALSTVQHQHADPKIASDDLLVESLPPSTFDVDGLATEKGSIRAAADARVHDTTVLNSSIDGVKRGLILTSLVDHPVGCIRILVGPEGASGGRLAKNEIILEESVVSRVHFHLGCHTPSRHSSGPSNETAPFFFLQDCGSTAGTFLYMAPWEKRRLHVHDAVKVGNTELVVVAMQEDHWAHTKPFLRVQFISGPMAGITQTVGLSPVTLGRRTTCALCLESDVTVSGQHCTLAYLESSATIVEAGFYITDLNSTNGTGLRLSPPGTKSTKVQLHDKDVFSVGATKFLVEYQAAQDKTTETIGGQEPVRIA
;
A
#
# COMPACT_ATOMS: atom_id res chain seq x y z
N MET A 1 -33.31 -19.14 8.59
CA MET A 1 -31.87 -18.78 8.68
C MET A 1 -31.47 -18.30 10.09
N LEU A 2 -31.83 -17.07 10.50
CA LEU A 2 -31.41 -16.47 11.80
C LEU A 2 -31.63 -17.38 13.03
N ILE A 3 -32.79 -18.07 13.11
CA ILE A 3 -33.10 -18.99 14.22
C ILE A 3 -32.11 -20.16 14.31
N MET A 4 -31.70 -20.75 13.18
CA MET A 4 -30.76 -21.87 13.16
C MET A 4 -29.35 -21.44 13.58
N LEU A 5 -28.91 -20.26 13.12
CA LEU A 5 -27.63 -19.65 13.52
C LEU A 5 -27.61 -19.26 15.01
N ALA A 6 -28.73 -18.79 15.55
CA ALA A 6 -28.86 -18.54 16.98
C ALA A 6 -28.77 -19.83 17.80
N ILE A 7 -29.45 -20.90 17.37
CA ILE A 7 -29.42 -22.21 18.05
C ILE A 7 -28.02 -22.83 18.01
N THR A 8 -27.30 -22.80 16.89
CA THR A 8 -25.92 -23.33 16.82
C THR A 8 -24.94 -22.50 17.67
N SER A 9 -25.09 -21.17 17.69
CA SER A 9 -24.29 -20.30 18.58
C SER A 9 -24.52 -20.61 20.07
N VAL A 10 -25.77 -20.83 20.48
CA VAL A 10 -26.11 -21.24 21.85
C VAL A 10 -25.54 -22.63 22.18
N LEU A 11 -25.63 -23.60 21.26
CA LEU A 11 -25.06 -24.94 21.47
C LEU A 11 -23.54 -24.93 21.66
N VAL A 12 -22.81 -24.10 20.89
CA VAL A 12 -21.36 -23.92 21.05
C VAL A 12 -21.01 -23.23 22.38
N GLY A 13 -21.79 -22.23 22.79
CA GLY A 13 -21.60 -21.59 24.10
C GLY A 13 -21.86 -22.55 25.27
N VAL A 14 -22.93 -23.34 25.19
CA VAL A 14 -23.29 -24.32 26.22
C VAL A 14 -22.30 -25.47 26.30
N SER A 15 -21.81 -25.99 25.16
CA SER A 15 -20.79 -27.06 25.18
C SER A 15 -19.43 -26.57 25.69
N GLY A 16 -19.05 -25.33 25.37
CA GLY A 16 -17.87 -24.68 25.95
C GLY A 16 -17.96 -24.52 27.47
N TRP A 17 -19.13 -24.14 27.99
CA TRP A 17 -19.38 -24.05 29.43
C TRP A 17 -19.36 -25.43 30.12
N ILE A 18 -20.10 -26.40 29.59
CA ILE A 18 -20.14 -27.78 30.13
C ILE A 18 -18.74 -28.43 30.09
N GLY A 19 -17.95 -28.17 29.05
CA GLY A 19 -16.59 -28.69 28.90
C GLY A 19 -15.61 -28.27 30.01
N THR A 20 -15.95 -27.27 30.83
CA THR A 20 -15.15 -26.91 32.02
C THR A 20 -15.37 -27.86 33.22
N TYR A 21 -16.44 -28.66 33.21
CA TYR A 21 -16.84 -29.58 34.30
C TYR A 21 -16.69 -31.07 33.92
N VAL A 22 -16.12 -31.37 32.76
CA VAL A 22 -16.08 -32.72 32.17
C VAL A 22 -14.63 -33.19 32.00
N GLU A 23 -14.38 -34.47 32.31
CA GLU A 23 -13.07 -35.11 32.15
C GLU A 23 -12.56 -35.03 30.71
N GLU A 24 -11.24 -34.93 30.56
CA GLU A 24 -10.56 -34.63 29.29
C GLU A 24 -11.02 -35.48 28.08
N PRO A 25 -11.11 -36.83 28.14
CA PRO A 25 -11.58 -37.62 26.99
C PRO A 25 -13.04 -37.34 26.61
N ALA A 26 -13.92 -37.12 27.59
CA ALA A 26 -15.33 -36.80 27.35
C ALA A 26 -15.51 -35.35 26.83
N ARG A 27 -14.64 -34.43 27.25
CA ARG A 27 -14.58 -33.06 26.71
C ARG A 27 -14.23 -33.03 25.22
N TYR A 28 -13.28 -33.85 24.77
CA TYR A 28 -12.98 -33.99 23.34
C TYR A 28 -14.18 -34.55 22.55
N ALA A 29 -14.87 -35.56 23.07
CA ALA A 29 -16.09 -36.09 22.43
C ALA A 29 -17.20 -35.03 22.31
N LEU A 30 -17.40 -34.20 23.35
CA LEU A 30 -18.36 -33.10 23.37
C LEU A 30 -18.04 -32.03 22.32
N TYR A 31 -16.78 -31.64 22.17
CA TYR A 31 -16.36 -30.65 21.18
C TYR A 31 -16.45 -31.19 19.74
N CYS A 32 -16.03 -32.44 19.49
CA CYS A 32 -16.13 -33.07 18.17
C CYS A 32 -17.59 -33.21 17.70
N THR A 33 -18.50 -33.61 18.60
CA THR A 33 -19.93 -33.72 18.27
C THR A 33 -20.58 -32.36 18.02
N THR A 34 -20.26 -31.33 18.84
CA THR A 34 -20.77 -29.97 18.61
C THR A 34 -20.28 -29.39 17.28
N ALA A 35 -19.00 -29.58 16.95
CA ALA A 35 -18.42 -29.12 15.68
C ALA A 35 -19.08 -29.81 14.47
N LEU A 36 -19.35 -31.12 14.55
CA LEU A 36 -20.01 -31.86 13.47
C LEU A 36 -21.44 -31.33 13.22
N VAL A 37 -22.21 -31.05 14.28
CA VAL A 37 -23.55 -30.45 14.17
C VAL A 37 -23.49 -29.06 13.53
N ALA A 38 -22.49 -28.24 13.88
CA ALA A 38 -22.31 -26.92 13.26
C ALA A 38 -21.99 -27.01 11.76
N VAL A 39 -21.16 -27.97 11.34
CA VAL A 39 -20.84 -28.20 9.91
C VAL A 39 -22.08 -28.66 9.12
N VAL A 40 -22.89 -29.58 9.68
CA VAL A 40 -24.15 -30.03 9.05
C VAL A 40 -25.18 -28.90 8.96
N ALA A 41 -25.26 -28.03 9.95
CA ALA A 41 -26.10 -26.84 9.89
C ALA A 41 -25.62 -25.83 8.83
N LEU A 42 -24.31 -25.71 8.61
CA LEU A 42 -23.76 -24.84 7.56
C LEU A 42 -24.01 -25.38 6.14
N SER A 43 -23.79 -26.69 5.94
CA SER A 43 -23.96 -27.32 4.61
C SER A 43 -25.43 -27.38 4.18
N THR A 44 -26.36 -27.58 5.11
CA THR A 44 -27.80 -27.52 4.82
C THR A 44 -28.27 -26.11 4.44
N VAL A 45 -27.71 -25.05 5.06
CA VAL A 45 -27.97 -23.65 4.66
C VAL A 45 -27.37 -23.34 3.28
N GLN A 46 -26.18 -23.87 2.96
CA GLN A 46 -25.58 -23.69 1.63
C GLN A 46 -26.37 -24.42 0.53
N HIS A 47 -26.86 -25.64 0.78
CA HIS A 47 -27.67 -26.36 -0.20
C HIS A 47 -29.01 -25.69 -0.51
N GLN A 48 -29.61 -24.97 0.45
CA GLN A 48 -30.84 -24.18 0.22
C GLN A 48 -30.62 -22.96 -0.69
N HIS A 49 -29.37 -22.56 -0.95
CA HIS A 49 -29.03 -21.45 -1.86
C HIS A 49 -28.69 -21.88 -3.30
N ALA A 50 -28.66 -23.19 -3.59
CA ALA A 50 -28.12 -23.73 -4.84
C ALA A 50 -29.18 -24.04 -5.93
N ASP A 51 -30.42 -23.57 -5.77
CA ASP A 51 -31.55 -23.97 -6.63
C ASP A 51 -32.23 -22.77 -7.34
N PRO A 52 -31.60 -22.18 -8.38
CA PRO A 52 -32.29 -21.32 -9.33
C PRO A 52 -32.95 -22.18 -10.41
N LYS A 53 -34.29 -22.23 -10.42
CA LYS A 53 -35.05 -22.87 -11.51
C LYS A 53 -34.66 -22.28 -12.86
N ILE A 54 -34.25 -23.17 -13.77
CA ILE A 54 -34.10 -22.87 -15.19
C ILE A 54 -35.48 -22.47 -15.74
N ALA A 55 -35.58 -21.25 -16.26
CA ALA A 55 -36.60 -20.85 -17.20
C ALA A 55 -35.88 -20.41 -18.48
N SER A 56 -35.95 -21.26 -19.50
CA SER A 56 -35.56 -20.95 -20.87
C SER A 56 -36.58 -20.00 -21.49
N ASP A 57 -36.15 -18.85 -21.99
CA ASP A 57 -36.33 -18.46 -23.39
C ASP A 57 -35.66 -17.10 -23.69
N ASP A 58 -35.63 -16.75 -24.99
CA ASP A 58 -35.18 -15.51 -25.61
C ASP A 58 -33.67 -15.20 -25.61
N LEU A 59 -33.01 -15.99 -26.46
CA LEU A 59 -31.72 -15.70 -27.07
C LEU A 59 -31.99 -14.98 -28.42
N LEU A 60 -31.82 -13.64 -28.49
CA LEU A 60 -31.65 -12.94 -29.76
C LEU A 60 -30.50 -11.93 -29.73
N VAL A 61 -29.78 -11.90 -30.85
CA VAL A 61 -28.57 -11.13 -31.14
C VAL A 61 -28.97 -9.86 -31.91
N GLU A 62 -28.21 -8.76 -31.80
CA GLU A 62 -27.48 -8.11 -32.92
C GLU A 62 -27.17 -6.59 -32.77
N SER A 63 -25.89 -6.26 -32.98
CA SER A 63 -25.28 -4.98 -33.45
C SER A 63 -25.54 -3.59 -32.78
N LEU A 64 -24.44 -2.83 -32.67
CA LEU A 64 -24.31 -1.36 -32.52
C LEU A 64 -24.15 -0.69 -33.93
N PRO A 65 -24.01 0.64 -34.04
CA PRO A 65 -24.88 1.77 -33.68
C PRO A 65 -25.19 2.64 -34.96
N PRO A 66 -25.83 3.85 -34.88
CA PRO A 66 -25.03 5.08 -34.71
C PRO A 66 -25.77 6.29 -34.05
N SER A 67 -25.04 7.40 -33.90
CA SER A 67 -25.47 8.72 -33.40
C SER A 67 -26.34 9.54 -34.37
N THR A 68 -27.17 10.48 -33.86
CA THR A 68 -27.12 11.96 -34.18
C THR A 68 -28.21 12.80 -33.47
N PHE A 69 -27.82 13.97 -32.96
CA PHE A 69 -28.50 15.29 -32.86
C PHE A 69 -29.96 15.48 -32.34
N ASP A 70 -30.10 16.42 -31.37
CA ASP A 70 -31.07 17.54 -31.18
C ASP A 70 -32.60 17.35 -31.48
N VAL A 71 -33.56 18.03 -30.83
CA VAL A 71 -33.67 19.50 -30.57
C VAL A 71 -34.66 19.85 -29.41
N ASP A 72 -34.47 21.05 -28.83
CA ASP A 72 -35.46 21.99 -28.23
C ASP A 72 -36.35 21.63 -27.02
N GLY A 73 -36.67 22.63 -26.15
CA GLY A 73 -37.65 22.37 -25.07
C GLY A 73 -38.11 23.41 -24.03
N LEU A 74 -37.65 24.67 -23.99
CA LEU A 74 -38.39 25.85 -23.44
C LEU A 74 -38.80 25.96 -21.91
N ALA A 75 -38.25 27.00 -21.24
CA ALA A 75 -38.83 27.82 -20.11
C ALA A 75 -39.09 27.17 -18.70
N THR A 76 -39.20 27.89 -17.57
CA THR A 76 -39.45 29.33 -17.30
C THR A 76 -38.94 29.82 -15.91
N GLU A 77 -38.41 31.07 -15.85
CA GLU A 77 -38.50 32.13 -14.80
C GLU A 77 -38.27 31.97 -13.25
N LYS A 78 -37.69 33.08 -12.69
CA LYS A 78 -37.80 33.65 -11.31
C LYS A 78 -37.19 32.82 -10.15
N GLY A 79 -36.47 33.32 -9.13
CA GLY A 79 -36.01 34.66 -8.68
C GLY A 79 -35.74 34.60 -7.14
N SER A 80 -35.10 35.52 -6.40
CA SER A 80 -34.32 36.77 -6.66
C SER A 80 -33.71 37.28 -5.31
N ILE A 81 -33.22 38.54 -5.23
CA ILE A 81 -32.97 39.38 -4.02
C ILE A 81 -31.61 39.28 -3.25
N ARG A 82 -30.74 40.28 -3.50
CA ARG A 82 -29.99 41.23 -2.59
C ARG A 82 -29.24 40.70 -1.34
N ALA A 83 -27.92 40.92 -1.17
CA ALA A 83 -27.19 42.16 -0.73
C ALA A 83 -27.18 42.35 0.83
N ALA A 84 -26.19 42.95 1.51
CA ALA A 84 -24.96 43.70 1.16
C ALA A 84 -23.94 43.71 2.33
N ALA A 85 -22.70 44.21 2.10
CA ALA A 85 -21.82 44.94 3.04
C ALA A 85 -21.32 44.21 4.33
N ASP A 86 -20.18 44.54 4.97
CA ASP A 86 -19.09 45.49 4.64
C ASP A 86 -17.75 45.13 5.35
N ALA A 87 -16.67 45.74 4.87
CA ALA A 87 -15.37 46.05 5.53
C ALA A 87 -14.75 45.12 6.62
N ARG A 88 -13.49 44.70 6.36
CA ARG A 88 -12.33 45.33 7.04
C ARG A 88 -10.99 45.09 6.33
N VAL A 89 -10.24 46.18 6.19
CA VAL A 89 -8.89 46.23 5.59
C VAL A 89 -7.84 46.04 6.68
N HIS A 90 -6.91 45.11 6.49
CA HIS A 90 -5.56 45.26 7.02
C HIS A 90 -4.53 44.90 5.95
N ASP A 91 -3.66 45.86 5.70
CA ASP A 91 -2.66 45.88 4.66
C ASP A 91 -1.36 45.28 5.21
N THR A 92 -0.90 44.18 4.58
CA THR A 92 0.43 43.63 4.81
C THR A 92 1.01 43.27 3.45
N THR A 93 1.72 44.23 2.87
CA THR A 93 2.36 44.15 1.56
C THR A 93 3.54 43.18 1.58
N VAL A 94 3.26 41.88 1.41
CA VAL A 94 4.27 40.88 1.09
C VAL A 94 4.60 41.00 -0.40
N LEU A 95 5.88 41.27 -0.69
CA LEU A 95 6.40 41.40 -2.06
C LEU A 95 6.18 40.11 -2.86
N ASN A 96 5.31 40.18 -3.87
CA ASN A 96 5.15 39.12 -4.87
C ASN A 96 6.43 39.01 -5.73
N SER A 97 7.36 38.14 -5.34
CA SER A 97 8.39 37.62 -6.24
C SER A 97 7.79 36.53 -7.13
N SER A 98 7.16 36.95 -8.22
CA SER A 98 6.65 36.04 -9.25
C SER A 98 7.80 35.29 -9.95
N ILE A 99 8.14 34.10 -9.44
CA ILE A 99 8.95 33.13 -10.16
C ILE A 99 7.99 32.12 -10.79
N ASP A 100 7.51 32.46 -11.98
CA ASP A 100 6.66 31.60 -12.81
C ASP A 100 7.52 30.50 -13.43
N GLY A 101 7.75 29.45 -12.64
CA GLY A 101 8.35 28.19 -13.06
C GLY A 101 7.51 27.06 -12.48
N VAL A 102 7.15 26.08 -13.31
CA VAL A 102 6.21 25.01 -12.94
C VAL A 102 6.69 24.26 -11.70
N LYS A 103 6.14 24.61 -10.54
CA LYS A 103 6.37 23.89 -9.28
C LYS A 103 5.66 22.55 -9.37
N ARG A 104 6.36 21.51 -9.84
CA ARG A 104 5.91 20.11 -9.69
C ARG A 104 5.73 19.83 -8.21
N GLY A 105 4.49 19.74 -7.75
CA GLY A 105 4.17 19.21 -6.42
C GLY A 105 4.21 17.69 -6.42
N LEU A 106 4.33 17.11 -5.23
CA LEU A 106 4.11 15.68 -5.00
C LEU A 106 2.73 15.51 -4.37
N ILE A 107 1.91 14.62 -4.91
CA ILE A 107 0.63 14.25 -4.33
C ILE A 107 0.82 12.91 -3.62
N LEU A 108 0.44 12.85 -2.35
CA LEU A 108 0.36 11.61 -1.59
C LEU A 108 -1.10 11.23 -1.43
N THR A 109 -1.49 10.09 -1.97
CA THR A 109 -2.85 9.54 -1.81
C THR A 109 -2.80 8.43 -0.75
N SER A 110 -3.46 8.66 0.39
CA SER A 110 -3.50 7.69 1.50
C SER A 110 -4.32 6.46 1.13
N LEU A 111 -3.69 5.28 1.20
CA LEU A 111 -4.26 3.97 0.94
C LEU A 111 -4.65 3.32 2.28
N VAL A 112 -5.69 3.86 2.92
CA VAL A 112 -6.28 3.28 4.14
C VAL A 112 -7.54 2.51 3.76
N ASP A 113 -7.72 1.33 4.34
CA ASP A 113 -8.96 0.59 4.23
C ASP A 113 -10.09 1.33 4.95
N HIS A 114 -11.06 1.79 4.16
CA HIS A 114 -12.38 2.38 4.47
C HIS A 114 -12.89 2.29 5.94
N PRO A 115 -13.51 3.37 6.48
CA PRO A 115 -14.47 4.22 5.74
C PRO A 115 -14.05 5.67 5.50
N VAL A 116 -12.93 6.12 6.07
CA VAL A 116 -12.45 7.49 5.85
C VAL A 116 -11.79 7.54 4.48
N GLY A 117 -12.34 8.36 3.57
CA GLY A 117 -11.92 8.40 2.18
C GLY A 117 -10.44 8.77 1.99
N CYS A 118 -9.87 8.40 0.83
CA CYS A 118 -8.46 8.61 0.52
C CYS A 118 -8.03 10.08 0.70
N ILE A 119 -7.27 10.34 1.77
CA ILE A 119 -6.72 11.67 2.03
C ILE A 119 -5.63 11.94 0.99
N ARG A 120 -5.79 13.02 0.21
CA ARG A 120 -4.79 13.48 -0.76
C ARG A 120 -4.05 14.69 -0.21
N ILE A 121 -2.74 14.57 -0.06
CA ILE A 121 -1.87 15.61 0.50
C ILE A 121 -0.97 16.15 -0.60
N LEU A 122 -0.99 17.47 -0.84
CA LEU A 122 -0.06 18.14 -1.75
C LEU A 122 1.18 18.59 -0.97
N VAL A 123 2.34 18.03 -1.32
CA VAL A 123 3.65 18.43 -0.79
C VAL A 123 4.32 19.36 -1.81
N GLY A 124 4.58 20.60 -1.39
CA GLY A 124 5.25 21.62 -2.18
C GLY A 124 6.78 21.45 -2.22
N PRO A 125 7.51 22.36 -2.91
CA PRO A 125 8.97 22.28 -3.03
C PRO A 125 9.71 22.43 -1.69
N GLU A 126 9.09 23.05 -0.68
CA GLU A 126 9.65 23.14 0.69
C GLU A 126 9.68 21.78 1.40
N GLY A 127 9.01 20.76 0.85
CA GLY A 127 8.88 19.44 1.46
C GLY A 127 7.77 19.36 2.51
N ALA A 128 7.80 18.29 3.29
CA ALA A 128 6.92 18.03 4.42
C ALA A 128 7.58 17.06 5.41
N SER A 129 7.38 17.25 6.70
CA SER A 129 7.72 16.29 7.73
C SER A 129 6.47 15.52 8.15
N GLY A 130 6.62 14.23 8.41
CA GLY A 130 5.51 13.35 8.80
C GLY A 130 5.76 12.62 10.11
N GLY A 131 4.71 12.47 10.91
CA GLY A 131 4.76 11.75 12.18
C GLY A 131 3.80 12.30 13.22
N ARG A 132 4.03 11.96 14.49
CA ARG A 132 3.02 12.13 15.55
C ARG A 132 3.03 13.44 16.32
N LEU A 133 3.87 14.41 15.95
CA LEU A 133 3.83 15.75 16.53
C LEU A 133 2.89 16.66 15.74
N ALA A 134 2.09 17.45 16.45
CA ALA A 134 1.21 18.47 15.88
C ALA A 134 1.94 19.62 15.14
N LYS A 135 3.28 19.65 15.16
CA LYS A 135 4.10 20.59 14.37
C LYS A 135 4.46 20.08 12.97
N ASN A 136 4.16 18.82 12.68
CA ASN A 136 4.46 18.20 11.39
C ASN A 136 3.37 18.59 10.38
N GLU A 137 3.75 18.71 9.12
CA GLU A 137 2.83 18.99 8.01
C GLU A 137 1.92 17.77 7.73
N ILE A 138 2.40 16.55 8.02
CA ILE A 138 1.62 15.30 7.93
C ILE A 138 1.52 14.68 9.32
N ILE A 139 0.35 14.80 9.95
CA ILE A 139 0.09 14.27 11.30
C ILE A 139 -0.46 12.84 11.20
N LEU A 140 0.20 11.91 11.89
CA LEU A 140 -0.20 10.51 12.00
C LEU A 140 -0.28 10.11 13.47
N GLU A 141 -1.50 9.87 13.97
CA GLU A 141 -1.77 9.68 15.40
C GLU A 141 -1.45 8.28 15.95
N GLU A 142 -1.12 7.33 15.06
CA GLU A 142 -0.82 5.94 15.41
C GLU A 142 0.30 5.81 16.44
N SER A 143 0.10 5.07 17.53
CA SER A 143 1.06 4.98 18.66
C SER A 143 2.47 4.53 18.26
N VAL A 144 2.57 3.66 17.24
CA VAL A 144 3.82 3.14 16.66
C VAL A 144 4.59 4.18 15.83
N VAL A 145 3.94 5.27 15.42
CA VAL A 145 4.56 6.33 14.63
C VAL A 145 5.36 7.26 15.53
N SER A 146 6.63 7.47 15.17
CA SER A 146 7.54 8.37 15.88
C SER A 146 7.11 9.84 15.78
N ARG A 147 7.56 10.65 16.75
CA ARG A 147 7.26 12.09 16.85
C ARG A 147 7.55 12.87 15.56
N VAL A 148 8.74 12.63 15.00
CA VAL A 148 9.06 12.91 13.59
C VAL A 148 9.50 11.56 13.04
N HIS A 149 8.76 11.01 12.09
CA HIS A 149 8.95 9.65 11.58
C HIS A 149 9.68 9.69 10.24
N PHE A 150 9.25 10.55 9.33
CA PHE A 150 9.85 10.71 8.02
C PHE A 150 9.90 12.18 7.60
N HIS A 151 10.71 12.46 6.59
CA HIS A 151 10.80 13.74 5.91
C HIS A 151 10.77 13.53 4.41
N LEU A 152 9.95 14.33 3.73
CA LEU A 152 9.91 14.49 2.29
C LEU A 152 10.56 15.83 1.96
N GLY A 153 11.50 15.84 1.02
CA GLY A 153 12.07 17.08 0.51
C GLY A 153 12.15 17.07 -1.01
N CYS A 154 12.16 18.25 -1.62
CA CYS A 154 12.42 18.41 -3.04
C CYS A 154 13.91 18.70 -3.28
N HIS A 155 14.52 18.01 -4.24
CA HIS A 155 15.81 18.43 -4.79
C HIS A 155 15.56 19.25 -6.05
N THR A 156 15.77 20.56 -5.95
CA THR A 156 15.80 21.47 -7.09
C THR A 156 17.26 21.68 -7.52
N PRO A 157 17.65 21.31 -8.76
CA PRO A 157 19.00 21.58 -9.22
C PRO A 157 19.23 23.09 -9.37
N SER A 158 20.38 23.55 -8.89
CA SER A 158 20.73 24.97 -8.87
C SER A 158 21.04 25.48 -10.28
N ARG A 159 20.44 26.61 -10.67
CA ARG A 159 20.71 27.31 -11.94
C ARG A 159 22.15 27.84 -12.09
N HIS A 160 23.02 27.68 -11.08
CA HIS A 160 24.40 28.18 -11.09
C HIS A 160 25.47 27.14 -11.46
N SER A 161 25.12 25.89 -11.77
CA SER A 161 26.08 24.94 -12.33
C SER A 161 26.35 25.25 -13.81
N SER A 162 27.40 26.02 -14.09
CA SER A 162 27.87 26.37 -15.43
C SER A 162 28.55 25.18 -16.13
N GLY A 163 27.77 24.14 -16.41
CA GLY A 163 28.17 22.95 -17.17
C GLY A 163 27.14 22.64 -18.27
N PRO A 164 27.52 21.94 -19.36
CA PRO A 164 26.62 21.71 -20.48
C PRO A 164 25.49 20.74 -20.11
N SER A 165 24.27 21.28 -20.12
CA SER A 165 23.00 20.59 -20.42
C SER A 165 22.84 19.13 -19.94
N ASN A 166 22.43 18.99 -18.68
CA ASN A 166 21.33 18.09 -18.34
C ASN A 166 20.48 18.80 -17.28
N GLU A 167 19.43 19.49 -17.73
CA GLU A 167 18.41 20.07 -16.82
C GLU A 167 17.64 18.93 -16.16
N THR A 168 18.19 18.40 -15.06
CA THR A 168 17.50 17.40 -14.26
C THR A 168 16.21 18.02 -13.73
N ALA A 169 15.06 17.38 -13.96
CA ALA A 169 13.81 17.86 -13.39
C ALA A 169 13.88 17.80 -11.84
N PRO A 170 13.19 18.71 -11.12
CA PRO A 170 13.10 18.59 -9.67
C PRO A 170 12.44 17.27 -9.28
N PHE A 171 13.05 16.57 -8.33
CA PHE A 171 12.57 15.27 -7.83
C PHE A 171 12.38 15.32 -6.32
N PHE A 172 11.47 14.49 -5.81
CA PHE A 172 11.25 14.35 -4.38
C PHE A 172 12.04 13.17 -3.82
N PHE A 173 12.47 13.30 -2.57
CA PHE A 173 13.09 12.22 -1.82
C PHE A 173 12.36 11.99 -0.50
N LEU A 174 12.33 10.73 -0.06
CA LEU A 174 11.88 10.27 1.23
C LEU A 174 13.08 9.95 2.12
N GLN A 175 12.99 10.28 3.41
CA GLN A 175 13.99 9.93 4.41
C GLN A 175 13.32 9.54 5.73
N ASP A 176 13.63 8.34 6.24
CA ASP A 176 13.29 7.94 7.60
C ASP A 176 14.13 8.74 8.60
N CYS A 177 13.47 9.30 9.61
CA CYS A 177 14.05 10.21 10.59
C CYS A 177 14.62 9.54 11.85
N GLY A 178 14.80 8.22 11.83
CA GLY A 178 15.24 7.42 12.97
C GLY A 178 14.06 6.76 13.68
N SER A 179 13.09 6.27 12.91
CA SER A 179 11.89 5.64 13.45
C SER A 179 12.19 4.24 14.01
N THR A 180 11.46 3.84 15.05
CA THR A 180 11.56 2.50 15.62
C THR A 180 10.73 1.49 14.83
N ALA A 181 9.52 1.88 14.42
CA ALA A 181 8.63 1.04 13.62
C ALA A 181 9.10 0.87 12.16
N GLY A 182 9.83 1.83 11.61
CA GLY A 182 10.34 1.81 10.24
C GLY A 182 9.41 2.49 9.24
N THR A 183 10.01 3.25 8.32
CA THR A 183 9.42 3.60 7.02
C THR A 183 9.74 2.49 6.02
N PHE A 184 8.76 2.04 5.23
CA PHE A 184 8.95 0.98 4.22
C PHE A 184 8.57 1.47 2.82
N LEU A 185 9.40 1.21 1.81
CA LEU A 185 9.08 1.44 0.40
C LEU A 185 8.66 0.10 -0.23
N TYR A 186 7.47 0.05 -0.82
CA TYR A 186 6.93 -1.15 -1.45
C TYR A 186 7.43 -1.30 -2.87
N MET A 187 7.75 -2.53 -3.23
CA MET A 187 8.12 -2.90 -4.58
C MET A 187 6.88 -3.01 -5.47
N ALA A 188 7.03 -2.72 -6.76
CA ALA A 188 5.97 -3.01 -7.72
C ALA A 188 5.80 -4.55 -7.88
N PRO A 189 4.59 -5.04 -8.19
CA PRO A 189 4.40 -6.46 -8.51
C PRO A 189 5.36 -6.94 -9.59
N TRP A 190 5.99 -8.09 -9.36
CA TRP A 190 6.99 -8.72 -10.25
C TRP A 190 8.31 -7.93 -10.42
N GLU A 191 8.50 -6.81 -9.72
CA GLU A 191 9.79 -6.13 -9.64
C GLU A 191 10.82 -7.02 -8.96
N LYS A 192 12.04 -7.09 -9.52
CA LYS A 192 13.18 -7.77 -8.94
C LYS A 192 14.07 -6.78 -8.21
N ARG A 193 14.10 -6.81 -6.87
CA ARG A 193 15.05 -6.01 -6.09
C ARG A 193 16.21 -6.88 -5.60
N ARG A 194 17.45 -6.45 -5.85
CA ARG A 194 18.64 -7.09 -5.28
C ARG A 194 18.69 -6.82 -3.78
N LEU A 195 18.99 -7.86 -3.01
CA LEU A 195 19.19 -7.79 -1.57
C LEU A 195 20.67 -7.61 -1.24
N HIS A 196 20.95 -6.88 -0.18
CA HIS A 196 22.28 -6.69 0.40
C HIS A 196 22.25 -7.10 1.88
N VAL A 197 23.44 -7.29 2.47
CA VAL A 197 23.55 -7.55 3.91
C VAL A 197 23.00 -6.34 4.69
N HIS A 198 22.21 -6.62 5.72
CA HIS A 198 21.42 -5.68 6.52
C HIS A 198 20.16 -5.09 5.88
N ASP A 199 19.81 -5.45 4.64
CA ASP A 199 18.48 -5.14 4.11
C ASP A 199 17.41 -5.82 4.96
N ALA A 200 16.38 -5.07 5.34
CA ALA A 200 15.22 -5.57 6.07
C ALA A 200 13.96 -5.48 5.20
N VAL A 201 13.23 -6.59 5.14
CA VAL A 201 12.06 -6.80 4.29
C VAL A 201 10.84 -7.09 5.17
N LYS A 202 9.72 -6.43 4.87
CA LYS A 202 8.41 -6.65 5.45
C LYS A 202 7.51 -7.43 4.48
N VAL A 203 6.96 -8.54 4.97
CA VAL A 203 5.96 -9.37 4.32
C VAL A 203 4.81 -9.55 5.29
N GLY A 204 3.70 -8.85 5.05
CA GLY A 204 2.60 -8.80 6.01
C GLY A 204 3.01 -8.16 7.34
N ASN A 205 2.82 -8.88 8.45
CA ASN A 205 3.29 -8.48 9.79
C ASN A 205 4.68 -9.05 10.13
N THR A 206 5.29 -9.79 9.22
CA THR A 206 6.58 -10.46 9.39
C THR A 206 7.69 -9.61 8.79
N GLU A 207 8.68 -9.25 9.58
CA GLU A 207 9.93 -8.65 9.10
C GLU A 207 11.08 -9.67 9.17
N LEU A 208 11.87 -9.72 8.10
CA LEU A 208 13.13 -10.45 8.03
C LEU A 208 14.28 -9.51 7.69
N VAL A 209 15.49 -9.84 8.10
CA VAL A 209 16.72 -9.10 7.80
C VAL A 209 17.77 -10.03 7.21
N VAL A 210 18.51 -9.56 6.20
CA VAL A 210 19.66 -10.28 5.66
C VAL A 210 20.82 -10.17 6.64
N VAL A 211 21.23 -11.29 7.24
CA VAL A 211 22.31 -11.32 8.25
C VAL A 211 23.66 -11.76 7.70
N ALA A 212 23.67 -12.48 6.58
CA ALA A 212 24.88 -12.81 5.84
C ALA A 212 24.53 -13.15 4.39
N MET A 213 25.47 -12.92 3.47
CA MET A 213 25.32 -13.26 2.07
C MET A 213 26.70 -13.61 1.50
N GLN A 214 26.74 -14.59 0.60
CA GLN A 214 27.91 -14.86 -0.23
C GLN A 214 27.41 -15.08 -1.67
N GLU A 215 27.81 -14.20 -2.57
CA GLU A 215 27.47 -14.26 -4.01
C GLU A 215 28.60 -14.91 -4.83
N ASP A 216 29.84 -14.81 -4.34
CA ASP A 216 31.02 -15.30 -5.06
C ASP A 216 31.16 -16.83 -5.08
N HIS A 217 31.47 -17.36 -6.26
CA HIS A 217 31.85 -18.76 -6.48
C HIS A 217 33.31 -19.10 -6.11
N TRP A 218 34.08 -18.15 -5.56
CA TRP A 218 35.46 -18.42 -5.16
C TRP A 218 35.54 -19.47 -4.04
N ALA A 219 36.53 -20.36 -4.16
CA ALA A 219 36.88 -21.40 -3.18
C ALA A 219 35.79 -22.47 -2.86
N HIS A 220 35.13 -23.02 -3.89
CA HIS A 220 34.20 -24.17 -3.81
C HIS A 220 32.93 -23.98 -2.97
N THR A 221 32.73 -22.82 -2.34
CA THR A 221 31.49 -22.46 -1.66
C THR A 221 30.39 -22.13 -2.67
N LYS A 222 29.18 -22.66 -2.45
CA LYS A 222 27.98 -22.29 -3.21
C LYS A 222 27.42 -20.98 -2.69
N PRO A 223 26.91 -20.08 -3.56
CA PRO A 223 26.24 -18.87 -3.13
C PRO A 223 25.10 -19.15 -2.15
N PHE A 224 24.99 -18.32 -1.12
CA PHE A 224 23.93 -18.41 -0.12
C PHE A 224 23.51 -17.03 0.39
N LEU A 225 22.24 -16.93 0.77
CA LEU A 225 21.64 -15.81 1.48
C LEU A 225 21.14 -16.32 2.83
N ARG A 226 21.55 -15.69 3.93
CA ARG A 226 21.05 -16.00 5.26
C ARG A 226 20.14 -14.88 5.74
N VAL A 227 18.88 -15.22 6.01
CA VAL A 227 17.86 -14.31 6.53
C VAL A 227 17.49 -14.69 7.96
N GLN A 228 17.31 -13.70 8.82
CA GLN A 228 16.77 -13.88 10.17
C GLN A 228 15.42 -13.17 10.26
N PHE A 229 14.41 -13.87 10.76
CA PHE A 229 13.11 -13.28 11.06
C PHE A 229 13.21 -12.50 12.37
N ILE A 230 12.89 -11.20 12.33
CA ILE A 230 12.96 -10.30 13.49
C ILE A 230 11.59 -10.03 14.13
N SER A 231 10.50 -10.26 13.38
CA SER A 231 9.13 -10.20 13.86
C SER A 231 8.24 -11.23 13.13
N GLY A 232 6.97 -11.33 13.51
CA GLY A 232 6.01 -12.28 12.93
C GLY A 232 6.14 -13.72 13.47
N PRO A 233 5.41 -14.69 12.88
CA PRO A 233 5.30 -16.06 13.41
C PRO A 233 6.62 -16.84 13.49
N MET A 234 7.62 -16.45 12.69
CA MET A 234 8.94 -17.09 12.63
C MET A 234 10.02 -16.32 13.40
N ALA A 235 9.68 -15.31 14.21
CA ALA A 235 10.66 -14.47 14.90
C ALA A 235 11.74 -15.26 15.66
N GLY A 236 13.00 -14.86 15.49
CA GLY A 236 14.19 -15.54 16.00
C GLY A 236 14.74 -16.65 15.09
N ILE A 237 13.93 -17.22 14.19
CA ILE A 237 14.37 -18.26 13.25
C ILE A 237 15.32 -17.64 12.22
N THR A 238 16.39 -18.37 11.89
CA THR A 238 17.34 -18.03 10.82
C THR A 238 17.28 -19.10 9.74
N GLN A 239 17.19 -18.69 8.47
CA GLN A 239 17.10 -19.58 7.32
C GLN A 239 18.20 -19.27 6.30
N THR A 240 18.65 -20.30 5.58
CA THR A 240 19.65 -20.17 4.51
C THR A 240 19.04 -20.56 3.18
N VAL A 241 18.99 -19.61 2.25
CA VAL A 241 18.54 -19.78 0.86
C VAL A 241 19.77 -20.01 0.00
N GLY A 242 19.73 -21.04 -0.84
CA GLY A 242 20.78 -21.34 -1.82
C GLY A 242 20.40 -20.89 -3.23
N LEU A 243 20.92 -21.58 -4.24
CA LEU A 243 20.63 -21.30 -5.65
C LEU A 243 19.17 -21.58 -6.05
N SER A 244 18.51 -22.56 -5.41
CA SER A 244 17.11 -22.88 -5.69
C SER A 244 16.17 -21.77 -5.18
N PRO A 245 15.24 -21.25 -6.01
CA PRO A 245 14.26 -20.26 -5.56
C PRO A 245 13.42 -20.75 -4.37
N VAL A 246 13.29 -19.89 -3.36
CA VAL A 246 12.53 -20.11 -2.13
C VAL A 246 11.30 -19.22 -2.16
N THR A 247 10.12 -19.85 -2.12
CA THR A 247 8.83 -19.16 -2.00
C THR A 247 8.53 -18.86 -0.53
N LEU A 248 8.05 -17.66 -0.27
CA LEU A 248 7.56 -17.22 1.04
C LEU A 248 6.08 -16.83 0.90
N GLY A 249 5.24 -17.36 1.78
CA GLY A 249 3.80 -17.15 1.74
C GLY A 249 3.06 -17.91 2.83
N ARG A 250 1.73 -17.77 2.84
CA ARG A 250 0.85 -18.42 3.84
C ARG A 250 0.47 -19.87 3.50
N ARG A 251 0.67 -20.32 2.26
CA ARG A 251 0.41 -21.72 1.88
C ARG A 251 1.53 -22.63 2.40
N THR A 252 1.15 -23.80 2.91
CA THR A 252 2.06 -24.88 3.31
C THR A 252 2.93 -25.45 2.19
N THR A 253 2.64 -25.12 0.92
CA THR A 253 3.49 -25.41 -0.24
C THR A 253 4.63 -24.40 -0.43
N CYS A 254 4.69 -23.32 0.35
CA CYS A 254 5.83 -22.39 0.36
C CYS A 254 6.97 -22.96 1.20
N ALA A 255 8.20 -22.81 0.73
CA ALA A 255 9.39 -23.24 1.46
C ALA A 255 9.60 -22.46 2.77
N LEU A 256 9.15 -21.20 2.82
CA LEU A 256 9.01 -20.40 4.04
C LEU A 256 7.52 -20.11 4.29
N CYS A 257 6.89 -20.95 5.11
CA CYS A 257 5.45 -20.88 5.39
C CYS A 257 5.16 -19.98 6.60
N LEU A 258 4.31 -18.96 6.40
CA LEU A 258 3.80 -18.04 7.42
C LEU A 258 2.31 -18.28 7.66
N GLU A 259 1.94 -19.50 8.03
CA GLU A 259 0.55 -19.99 8.08
C GLU A 259 -0.40 -19.11 8.90
N SER A 260 0.07 -18.60 10.05
CA SER A 260 -0.74 -17.82 10.98
C SER A 260 -0.81 -16.31 10.69
N ASP A 261 -0.03 -15.78 9.74
CA ASP A 261 -0.08 -14.35 9.40
C ASP A 261 -1.10 -14.09 8.29
N VAL A 262 -2.33 -13.76 8.68
CA VAL A 262 -3.46 -13.51 7.76
C VAL A 262 -3.19 -12.40 6.74
N THR A 263 -2.22 -11.50 7.01
CA THR A 263 -1.83 -10.43 6.08
C THR A 263 -0.90 -10.90 4.97
N VAL A 264 -0.36 -12.12 5.06
CA VAL A 264 0.48 -12.74 4.04
C VAL A 264 -0.40 -13.50 3.03
N SER A 265 -0.10 -13.29 1.74
CA SER A 265 -0.78 -13.93 0.62
C SER A 265 -0.35 -15.40 0.49
N GLY A 266 -1.17 -16.22 -0.17
CA GLY A 266 -0.92 -17.67 -0.26
C GLY A 266 0.47 -18.02 -0.80
N GLN A 267 0.88 -17.33 -1.87
CA GLN A 267 2.27 -17.11 -2.26
C GLN A 267 2.43 -15.59 -2.28
N HIS A 268 3.44 -15.04 -1.60
CA HIS A 268 3.57 -13.59 -1.41
C HIS A 268 4.81 -13.03 -2.11
N CYS A 269 5.97 -13.64 -1.89
CA CYS A 269 7.21 -13.27 -2.58
C CYS A 269 8.11 -14.48 -2.84
N THR A 270 9.12 -14.32 -3.71
CA THR A 270 10.23 -15.27 -3.89
C THR A 270 11.56 -14.64 -3.52
N LEU A 271 12.43 -15.43 -2.91
CA LEU A 271 13.86 -15.20 -2.80
C LEU A 271 14.56 -16.11 -3.81
N ALA A 272 15.36 -15.55 -4.72
CA ALA A 272 16.05 -16.32 -5.75
C ALA A 272 17.46 -15.76 -5.99
N TYR A 273 18.44 -16.65 -6.19
CA TYR A 273 19.69 -16.26 -6.81
C TYR A 273 19.45 -16.11 -8.31
N LEU A 274 19.88 -15.00 -8.89
CA LEU A 274 19.91 -14.78 -10.33
C LEU A 274 21.37 -14.82 -10.78
N GLU A 275 21.67 -15.63 -11.79
CA GLU A 275 22.98 -15.60 -12.45
C GLU A 275 23.09 -14.38 -13.36
N SER A 276 24.32 -13.91 -13.58
CA SER A 276 24.56 -12.76 -14.46
C SER A 276 24.12 -13.08 -15.89
N SER A 277 23.24 -12.25 -16.43
CA SER A 277 22.84 -12.29 -17.84
C SER A 277 23.40 -11.06 -18.56
N ALA A 278 23.98 -11.28 -19.73
CA ALA A 278 24.90 -10.38 -20.44
C ALA A 278 24.39 -8.96 -20.78
N THR A 279 23.14 -8.61 -20.43
CA THR A 279 22.49 -7.35 -20.81
C THR A 279 21.60 -6.69 -19.75
N ILE A 280 21.20 -7.34 -18.64
CA ILE A 280 20.10 -6.79 -17.78
C ILE A 280 20.30 -6.98 -16.26
N VAL A 281 20.90 -8.09 -15.79
CA VAL A 281 20.88 -8.45 -14.35
C VAL A 281 22.28 -8.88 -13.90
N GLU A 282 22.80 -8.21 -12.86
CA GLU A 282 24.01 -8.64 -12.16
C GLU A 282 23.75 -9.93 -11.37
N ALA A 283 24.78 -10.76 -11.21
CA ALA A 283 24.66 -11.95 -10.39
C ALA A 283 24.41 -11.56 -8.92
N GLY A 284 23.45 -12.21 -8.27
CA GLY A 284 23.16 -11.94 -6.85
C GLY A 284 21.82 -12.46 -6.36
N PHE A 285 21.51 -12.17 -5.11
CA PHE A 285 20.22 -12.54 -4.51
C PHE A 285 19.16 -11.46 -4.72
N TYR A 286 17.99 -11.87 -5.19
CA TYR A 286 16.86 -11.00 -5.47
C TYR A 286 15.61 -11.44 -4.72
N ILE A 287 14.83 -10.45 -4.29
CA ILE A 287 13.45 -10.63 -3.87
C ILE A 287 12.50 -10.19 -5.01
N THR A 288 11.33 -10.81 -5.08
CA THR A 288 10.26 -10.44 -6.03
C THR A 288 8.91 -10.63 -5.38
N ASP A 289 8.07 -9.59 -5.39
CA ASP A 289 6.67 -9.68 -4.96
C ASP A 289 5.84 -10.40 -6.04
N LEU A 290 5.05 -11.40 -5.65
CA LEU A 290 4.24 -12.22 -6.57
C LEU A 290 2.82 -11.65 -6.77
N ASN A 291 2.71 -10.32 -6.89
CA ASN A 291 1.44 -9.58 -6.89
C ASN A 291 0.61 -9.87 -5.64
N SER A 292 1.24 -9.67 -4.48
CA SER A 292 0.63 -9.94 -3.19
C SER A 292 -0.36 -8.85 -2.78
N THR A 293 -1.35 -9.21 -1.97
CA THR A 293 -2.45 -8.31 -1.56
C THR A 293 -1.97 -7.11 -0.75
N ASN A 294 -0.94 -7.32 0.08
CA ASN A 294 -0.40 -6.29 0.97
C ASN A 294 0.93 -5.69 0.49
N GLY A 295 1.52 -6.24 -0.57
CA GLY A 295 2.83 -5.86 -1.08
C GLY A 295 3.99 -6.28 -0.17
N THR A 296 5.16 -6.44 -0.78
CA THR A 296 6.44 -6.63 -0.10
C THR A 296 7.13 -5.27 0.07
N GLY A 297 7.50 -4.92 1.30
CA GLY A 297 8.10 -3.62 1.65
C GLY A 297 9.57 -3.72 2.05
N LEU A 298 10.40 -2.80 1.57
CA LEU A 298 11.81 -2.65 1.95
C LEU A 298 11.94 -1.54 2.99
N ARG A 299 12.54 -1.85 4.14
CA ARG A 299 12.75 -0.91 5.23
C ARG A 299 13.87 0.07 4.87
N LEU A 300 13.63 1.38 5.02
CA LEU A 300 14.62 2.39 4.62
C LEU A 300 15.85 2.47 5.54
N SER A 301 15.72 2.03 6.81
CA SER A 301 16.82 2.04 7.78
C SER A 301 16.60 1.08 8.96
N PRO A 302 17.68 0.67 9.66
CA PRO A 302 17.58 -0.03 10.93
C PRO A 302 16.80 0.78 11.99
N PRO A 303 16.13 0.12 12.95
CA PRO A 303 15.39 0.80 14.02
C PRO A 303 16.20 1.90 14.72
N GLY A 304 15.59 3.08 14.88
CA GLY A 304 16.21 4.22 15.56
C GLY A 304 17.30 4.96 14.75
N THR A 305 17.60 4.52 13.52
CA THR A 305 18.67 5.09 12.69
C THR A 305 18.07 5.81 11.48
N LYS A 306 18.58 7.00 11.14
CA LYS A 306 18.12 7.75 9.97
C LYS A 306 18.50 7.04 8.68
N SER A 307 17.60 7.00 7.69
CA SER A 307 17.95 6.47 6.37
C SER A 307 18.80 7.45 5.57
N THR A 308 19.40 6.96 4.49
CA THR A 308 19.77 7.79 3.35
C THR A 308 18.51 8.38 2.69
N LYS A 309 18.68 9.37 1.84
CA LYS A 309 17.58 9.94 1.05
C LYS A 309 17.30 9.01 -0.14
N VAL A 310 16.07 8.52 -0.25
CA VAL A 310 15.63 7.68 -1.36
C VAL A 310 14.77 8.52 -2.30
N GLN A 311 15.13 8.60 -3.57
CA GLN A 311 14.31 9.29 -4.59
C GLN A 311 12.98 8.56 -4.76
N LEU A 312 11.88 9.32 -4.71
CA LEU A 312 10.54 8.81 -5.01
C LEU A 312 10.23 8.99 -6.49
N HIS A 313 9.66 7.95 -7.09
CA HIS A 313 9.17 7.91 -8.47
C HIS A 313 7.64 8.00 -8.49
N ASP A 314 7.07 8.25 -9.67
CA ASP A 314 5.62 8.19 -9.84
C ASP A 314 5.13 6.75 -9.61
N LYS A 315 4.03 6.61 -8.86
CA LYS A 315 3.43 5.34 -8.41
C LYS A 315 4.24 4.52 -7.39
N ASP A 316 5.34 5.04 -6.85
CA ASP A 316 5.94 4.46 -5.64
C ASP A 316 4.90 4.41 -4.50
N VAL A 317 4.93 3.37 -3.68
CA VAL A 317 4.11 3.27 -2.46
C VAL A 317 5.02 3.15 -1.26
N PHE A 318 4.81 3.96 -0.22
CA PHE A 318 5.52 3.79 1.06
C PHE A 318 4.55 3.69 2.24
N SER A 319 4.96 3.05 3.34
CA SER A 319 4.17 3.00 4.58
C SER A 319 4.92 3.51 5.80
N VAL A 320 4.12 4.01 6.74
CA VAL A 320 4.51 4.56 8.03
C VAL A 320 3.42 4.15 9.01
N GLY A 321 3.74 3.18 9.89
CA GLY A 321 2.71 2.51 10.71
C GLY A 321 1.82 1.59 9.87
N ALA A 322 0.50 1.70 10.05
CA ALA A 322 -0.53 1.07 9.22
C ALA A 322 -0.84 1.89 7.96
N THR A 323 -0.56 3.20 7.96
CA THR A 323 -0.84 4.09 6.84
C THR A 323 0.11 3.84 5.65
N LYS A 324 -0.45 3.60 4.47
CA LYS A 324 0.25 3.57 3.18
C LYS A 324 -0.03 4.84 2.38
N PHE A 325 0.94 5.32 1.61
CA PHE A 325 0.83 6.45 0.71
C PHE A 325 1.25 6.05 -0.70
N LEU A 326 0.36 6.23 -1.67
CA LEU A 326 0.69 6.24 -3.09
C LEU A 326 1.28 7.60 -3.47
N VAL A 327 2.43 7.59 -4.13
CA VAL A 327 3.09 8.77 -4.66
C VAL A 327 2.61 9.05 -6.08
N GLU A 328 2.21 10.29 -6.35
CA GLU A 328 1.90 10.77 -7.69
C GLU A 328 2.59 12.11 -7.93
N TYR A 329 3.32 12.26 -9.04
CA TYR A 329 3.85 13.57 -9.42
C TYR A 329 2.73 14.43 -10.01
N GLN A 330 2.59 15.67 -9.54
CA GLN A 330 1.66 16.61 -10.15
C GLN A 330 2.10 16.86 -11.60
N ALA A 331 1.21 16.56 -12.54
CA ALA A 331 1.42 16.86 -13.95
C ALA A 331 1.77 18.36 -14.11
N ALA A 332 2.78 18.64 -14.92
CA ALA A 332 3.01 20.01 -15.35
C ALA A 332 1.76 20.46 -16.12
N GLN A 333 1.08 21.49 -15.61
CA GLN A 333 0.13 22.21 -16.44
C GLN A 333 0.95 22.96 -17.50
N ASP A 334 1.05 22.37 -18.69
CA ASP A 334 1.45 23.12 -19.86
C ASP A 334 0.45 24.27 -20.02
N LYS A 335 0.95 25.50 -19.84
CA LYS A 335 0.21 26.72 -20.23
C LYS A 335 0.19 26.80 -21.75
N THR A 336 -0.52 25.87 -22.39
CA THR A 336 -0.93 26.02 -23.79
C THR A 336 -1.94 27.14 -23.82
N THR A 337 -1.44 28.36 -24.01
CA THR A 337 -2.22 29.60 -24.03
C THR A 337 -3.04 29.66 -25.32
N GLU A 338 -4.11 28.87 -25.39
CA GLU A 338 -5.16 29.07 -26.38
C GLU A 338 -5.82 30.42 -26.12
N THR A 339 -5.35 31.43 -26.86
CA THR A 339 -5.94 32.76 -26.89
C THR A 339 -7.18 32.70 -27.77
N ILE A 340 -8.27 32.17 -27.24
CA ILE A 340 -9.59 32.17 -27.90
C ILE A 340 -10.59 32.87 -26.98
N GLY A 341 -11.43 33.71 -27.62
CA GLY A 341 -12.27 34.74 -27.00
C GLY A 341 -13.06 34.31 -25.76
N GLY A 342 -13.13 35.23 -24.80
CA GLY A 342 -13.73 34.98 -23.50
C GLY A 342 -15.25 34.80 -23.53
N GLN A 343 -15.74 34.01 -22.57
CA GLN A 343 -17.13 34.03 -22.10
C GLN A 343 -17.19 33.69 -20.60
N GLU A 344 -18.34 33.98 -19.99
CA GLU A 344 -18.51 34.20 -18.54
C GLU A 344 -18.39 32.96 -17.62
N PRO A 345 -18.14 33.15 -16.31
CA PRO A 345 -17.98 32.06 -15.35
C PRO A 345 -19.31 31.39 -14.98
N VAL A 346 -19.37 30.05 -15.11
CA VAL A 346 -20.46 29.21 -14.62
C VAL A 346 -20.29 28.93 -13.12
N ARG A 347 -21.37 29.05 -12.35
CA ARG A 347 -21.48 28.57 -10.96
C ARG A 347 -22.41 27.36 -10.91
N ILE A 348 -22.09 26.37 -10.08
CA ILE A 348 -23.01 25.27 -9.69
C ILE A 348 -22.97 25.14 -8.15
N ALA A 349 -24.10 24.71 -7.58
CA ALA A 349 -24.36 24.60 -6.15
C ALA A 349 -23.83 23.30 -5.51
#